data_AF-X1SRB0-F1
#
_entry.id   AF-X1SRB0-F1
#
_cell.length_a   1.000
_cell.length_b   1.000
_cell.length_c   1.000
_cell.angle_alpha   90.00
_cell.angle_beta   90.00
_cell.angle_gamma   90.00
#
_symmetry.space_group_name_H-M   'P 1'
#
loop_
_entity.id
_entity.type
_entity.pdbx_description
1 polymer ?
#
loop_
_entity_poly.entity_id
_entity_poly.type
_entity_poly.pdbx_seq_one_letter_code
_entity_poly.pdbx_strand_id
1 'polypeptide(L)'
;ELGISQARQQQLLLSKILEKDQEGKVRLNIGDYRVRQQLRSIFELQIKQIEYLFGIQSDSAKLEKTKVVLERIVESINKTQGSWAYVITLGWWKMLQASGLPALLDEVLNEGFSPESWTIKSMGSCPRLALVLAQEWADIRQFDEAVQFFERLKIHYTESLSLPPITSLEETNKVEKILRWREVIKECEESTVKTLAFFWFVFLVLEFADLLPCSAEYVNHLYENVWGKAELLLKKSQAKILHEIENFTSSLIDREITWVPG
;
A
#
# COMPACT_ATOMS: atom_id res chain seq x y z
N GLU A 1 -40.57 27.43 -21.77
CA GLU A 1 -41.36 27.14 -20.55
C GLU A 1 -40.51 26.32 -19.59
N LEU A 2 -40.62 26.53 -18.28
CA LEU A 2 -39.72 25.94 -17.26
C LEU A 2 -39.96 24.43 -16.98
N GLY A 3 -40.77 23.74 -17.80
CA GLY A 3 -41.06 22.31 -17.64
C GLY A 3 -41.83 21.94 -16.37
N ILE A 4 -42.43 22.92 -15.68
CA ILE A 4 -43.20 22.74 -14.43
C ILE A 4 -44.63 23.23 -14.60
N SER A 5 -45.58 22.64 -13.85
CA SER A 5 -46.99 23.00 -13.93
C SER A 5 -47.25 24.44 -13.49
N GLN A 6 -48.29 25.09 -14.05
CA GLN A 6 -48.66 26.47 -13.74
C GLN A 6 -48.92 26.70 -12.24
N ALA A 7 -49.58 25.75 -11.57
CA ALA A 7 -49.82 25.81 -10.13
C ALA A 7 -48.51 25.79 -9.32
N ARG A 8 -47.54 24.96 -9.73
CA ARG A 8 -46.21 24.89 -9.13
C ARG A 8 -45.43 26.19 -9.36
N GLN A 9 -45.56 26.77 -10.56
CA GLN A 9 -44.91 28.03 -10.92
C GLN A 9 -45.45 29.20 -10.09
N GLN A 10 -46.77 29.28 -9.86
CA GLN A 10 -47.39 30.28 -8.99
C GLN A 10 -46.95 30.12 -7.53
N GLN A 11 -46.87 28.89 -7.02
CA GLN A 11 -46.33 28.64 -5.67
C GLN A 11 -44.89 29.12 -5.52
N LEU A 12 -44.04 28.88 -6.52
CA LEU A 12 -42.63 29.28 -6.51
C LEU A 12 -42.43 30.80 -6.65
N LEU A 13 -43.37 31.50 -7.32
CA LEU A 13 -43.41 32.96 -7.35
C LEU A 13 -43.87 33.54 -6.00
N LEU A 14 -44.89 32.95 -5.38
CA LEU A 14 -45.39 33.36 -4.05
C LEU A 14 -44.34 33.14 -2.95
N SER A 15 -43.53 32.09 -3.06
CA SER A 15 -42.44 31.82 -2.14
C SER A 15 -41.16 32.62 -2.42
N LYS A 16 -41.18 33.53 -3.41
CA LYS A 16 -40.06 34.38 -3.85
C LYS A 16 -38.83 33.62 -4.35
N ILE A 17 -38.97 32.32 -4.67
CA ILE A 17 -37.91 31.52 -5.29
C ILE A 17 -37.77 31.89 -6.76
N LEU A 18 -38.89 32.18 -7.42
CA LEU A 18 -38.95 32.78 -8.75
C LEU A 18 -39.34 34.26 -8.64
N GLU A 19 -38.86 35.06 -9.57
CA GLU A 19 -39.25 36.45 -9.80
C GLU A 19 -39.57 36.69 -11.26
N LYS A 20 -40.24 37.80 -11.57
CA LYS A 20 -40.39 38.29 -12.94
C LYS A 20 -39.39 39.40 -13.17
N ASP A 21 -38.66 39.35 -14.28
CA ASP A 21 -37.84 40.47 -14.71
C ASP A 21 -38.69 41.65 -15.22
N GLN A 22 -38.03 42.73 -15.63
CA GLN A 22 -38.68 43.94 -16.14
C GLN A 22 -39.46 43.68 -17.45
N GLU A 23 -39.19 42.58 -18.15
CA GLU A 23 -39.90 42.15 -19.36
C GLU A 23 -41.02 41.13 -19.06
N GLY A 24 -41.24 40.81 -17.77
CA GLY A 24 -42.26 39.85 -17.33
C GLY A 24 -41.85 38.38 -17.44
N LYS A 25 -40.60 38.07 -17.81
CA LYS A 25 -40.09 36.69 -17.89
C LYS A 25 -39.77 36.17 -16.51
N VAL A 26 -40.19 34.93 -16.25
CA VAL A 26 -39.98 34.26 -14.97
C VAL A 26 -38.55 33.72 -14.89
N ARG A 27 -37.81 34.13 -13.86
CA ARG A 27 -36.44 33.71 -13.57
C ARG A 27 -36.26 33.37 -12.09
N LEU A 28 -35.17 32.71 -11.73
CA LEU A 28 -34.79 32.48 -10.33
C LEU A 28 -34.42 33.80 -9.66
N ASN A 29 -34.89 34.00 -8.43
CA ASN A 29 -34.52 35.15 -7.61
C ASN A 29 -33.13 34.93 -6.97
N ILE A 30 -32.08 35.05 -7.80
CA ILE A 30 -30.68 34.87 -7.38
C ILE A 30 -30.23 36.03 -6.46
N GLY A 31 -30.99 37.13 -6.37
CA GLY A 31 -30.77 38.22 -5.43
C GLY A 31 -31.00 37.81 -3.97
N ASP A 32 -31.92 36.87 -3.74
CA ASP A 32 -32.27 36.36 -2.42
C ASP A 32 -31.19 35.40 -1.87
N TYR A 33 -30.67 35.73 -0.70
CA TYR A 33 -29.65 34.93 -0.02
C TYR A 33 -30.11 33.49 0.25
N ARG A 34 -31.39 33.29 0.58
CA ARG A 34 -31.96 31.98 0.91
C ARG A 34 -32.05 31.08 -0.32
N VAL A 35 -32.43 31.65 -1.47
CA VAL A 35 -32.47 30.95 -2.76
C VAL A 35 -31.05 30.58 -3.21
N ARG A 36 -30.08 31.49 -3.05
CA ARG A 36 -28.66 31.20 -3.31
C ARG A 36 -28.13 30.07 -2.44
N GLN A 37 -28.44 30.07 -1.15
CA GLN A 37 -28.03 29.01 -0.23
C GLN A 37 -28.66 27.66 -0.58
N GLN A 38 -29.95 27.64 -0.93
CA GLN A 38 -30.63 26.41 -1.36
C GLN A 38 -30.03 25.86 -2.64
N LEU A 39 -29.82 26.69 -3.67
CA LEU A 39 -29.17 26.28 -4.91
C LEU A 39 -27.76 25.74 -4.64
N ARG A 40 -26.97 26.46 -3.83
CA ARG A 40 -25.63 26.03 -3.43
C ARG A 40 -25.67 24.67 -2.72
N SER A 41 -26.58 24.47 -1.77
CA SER A 41 -26.71 23.20 -1.06
C SER A 41 -27.12 22.04 -1.98
N ILE A 42 -27.96 22.29 -2.98
CA ILE A 42 -28.37 21.28 -3.96
C ILE A 42 -27.19 20.91 -4.87
N PHE A 43 -26.44 21.90 -5.36
CA PHE A 43 -25.26 21.65 -6.18
C PHE A 43 -24.17 20.92 -5.37
N GLU A 44 -23.91 21.34 -4.13
CA GLU A 44 -22.96 20.66 -3.23
C GLU A 44 -23.40 19.21 -2.95
N LEU A 45 -24.70 18.95 -2.77
CA LEU A 45 -25.22 17.61 -2.56
C LEU A 45 -25.10 16.76 -3.84
N GLN A 46 -25.39 17.33 -5.01
CA GLN A 46 -25.24 16.64 -6.30
C GLN A 46 -23.77 16.34 -6.60
N ILE A 47 -22.85 17.27 -6.32
CA ILE A 47 -21.40 17.03 -6.44
C ILE A 47 -20.99 15.88 -5.52
N LYS A 48 -21.40 15.88 -4.24
CA LYS A 48 -21.12 14.77 -3.32
C LYS A 48 -21.69 13.43 -3.78
N GLN A 49 -22.91 13.43 -4.33
CA GLN A 49 -23.53 12.22 -4.88
C GLN A 49 -22.77 11.71 -6.11
N ILE A 50 -22.31 12.62 -6.97
CA ILE A 50 -21.50 12.31 -8.14
C ILE A 50 -20.13 11.77 -7.72
N GLU A 51 -19.45 12.42 -6.77
CA GLU A 51 -18.19 11.95 -6.18
C GLU A 51 -18.33 10.58 -5.52
N TYR A 52 -19.44 10.34 -4.82
CA TYR A 52 -19.75 9.04 -4.22
C TYR A 52 -19.98 7.95 -5.28
N LEU A 53 -20.75 8.24 -6.33
CA LEU A 53 -21.00 7.30 -7.42
C LEU A 53 -19.73 7.00 -8.23
N PHE A 54 -18.93 8.03 -8.53
CA PHE A 54 -17.63 7.84 -9.17
C PHE A 54 -16.64 7.12 -8.26
N GLY A 55 -16.69 7.36 -6.96
CA GLY A 55 -15.92 6.64 -5.94
C GLY A 55 -16.25 5.15 -5.96
N ILE A 56 -17.52 4.77 -5.92
CA ILE A 56 -17.96 3.35 -5.97
C ILE A 56 -17.55 2.68 -7.29
N GLN A 57 -17.75 3.35 -8.43
CA GLN A 57 -17.35 2.79 -9.73
C GLN A 57 -15.84 2.62 -9.84
N SER A 58 -15.07 3.60 -9.33
CA SER A 58 -13.61 3.54 -9.23
C SER A 58 -13.17 2.38 -8.34
N ASP A 59 -13.79 2.21 -7.16
CA ASP A 59 -13.49 1.14 -6.21
C ASP A 59 -13.78 -0.24 -6.80
N SER A 60 -14.93 -0.42 -7.46
CA SER A 60 -15.25 -1.69 -8.12
C SER A 60 -14.27 -2.03 -9.24
N ALA A 61 -13.86 -1.04 -10.05
CA ALA A 61 -12.90 -1.25 -11.13
C ALA A 61 -11.49 -1.52 -10.60
N LYS A 62 -11.04 -0.81 -9.57
CA LYS A 62 -9.75 -1.06 -8.89
C LYS A 62 -9.75 -2.42 -8.21
N LEU A 63 -10.84 -2.80 -7.53
CA LEU A 63 -10.97 -4.11 -6.88
C LEU A 63 -10.85 -5.26 -7.90
N GLU A 64 -11.49 -5.15 -9.05
CA GLU A 64 -11.41 -6.19 -10.09
C GLU A 64 -9.99 -6.33 -10.65
N LYS A 65 -9.32 -5.20 -10.90
CA LYS A 65 -7.89 -5.20 -11.28
C LYS A 65 -7.02 -5.84 -10.20
N THR A 66 -7.29 -5.55 -8.94
CA THR A 66 -6.56 -6.11 -7.80
C THR A 66 -6.73 -7.61 -7.70
N LYS A 67 -7.94 -8.14 -7.91
CA LYS A 67 -8.15 -9.60 -7.98
C LYS A 67 -7.31 -10.25 -9.07
N VAL A 68 -7.31 -9.67 -10.28
CA VAL A 68 -6.47 -10.17 -11.40
C VAL A 68 -4.99 -10.11 -11.06
N VAL A 69 -4.52 -9.04 -10.39
CA VAL A 69 -3.14 -8.91 -9.92
C VAL A 69 -2.79 -9.99 -8.90
N LEU A 70 -3.65 -10.20 -7.90
CA LEU A 70 -3.44 -11.23 -6.86
C LEU A 70 -3.42 -12.64 -7.46
N GLU A 71 -4.28 -12.92 -8.43
CA GLU A 71 -4.27 -14.20 -9.15
C GLU A 71 -2.97 -14.41 -9.91
N ARG A 72 -2.46 -13.38 -10.60
CA ARG A 72 -1.17 -13.46 -11.30
C ARG A 72 -0.01 -13.69 -10.34
N ILE A 73 0.01 -13.01 -9.19
CA ILE A 73 1.02 -13.26 -8.15
C ILE A 73 1.00 -14.73 -7.74
N VAL A 74 -0.16 -15.26 -7.39
CA VAL A 74 -0.33 -16.65 -6.93
C VAL A 74 0.05 -17.65 -8.03
N GLU A 75 -0.35 -17.38 -9.26
CA GLU A 75 -0.02 -18.18 -10.43
C GLU A 75 1.49 -18.21 -10.67
N SER A 76 2.16 -17.06 -10.64
CA SER A 76 3.61 -16.96 -10.79
C SER A 76 4.36 -17.67 -9.67
N ILE A 77 3.89 -17.56 -8.42
CA ILE A 77 4.48 -18.28 -7.29
C ILE A 77 4.37 -19.79 -7.49
N ASN A 78 3.21 -20.29 -7.90
CA ASN A 78 2.97 -21.73 -8.06
C ASN A 78 3.64 -22.33 -9.32
N LYS A 79 3.75 -21.58 -10.42
CA LYS A 79 4.27 -22.10 -11.70
C LYS A 79 5.79 -22.04 -11.81
N THR A 80 6.43 -21.09 -11.14
CA THR A 80 7.87 -20.87 -11.26
C THR A 80 8.60 -21.48 -10.06
N GLN A 81 9.37 -22.53 -10.30
CA GLN A 81 10.25 -23.09 -9.28
C GLN A 81 11.24 -22.02 -8.79
N GLY A 82 11.41 -21.89 -7.48
CA GLY A 82 12.28 -20.86 -6.88
C GLY A 82 11.67 -19.46 -6.83
N SER A 83 10.42 -19.26 -7.25
CA SER A 83 9.72 -17.96 -7.19
C SER A 83 9.70 -17.33 -5.80
N TRP A 84 9.64 -18.16 -4.76
CA TRP A 84 9.70 -17.72 -3.37
C TRP A 84 10.99 -16.95 -3.06
N ALA A 85 12.12 -17.25 -3.70
CA ALA A 85 13.35 -16.48 -3.52
C ALA A 85 13.14 -15.01 -3.90
N TYR A 86 12.48 -14.77 -5.03
CA TYR A 86 12.20 -13.42 -5.54
C TYR A 86 11.15 -12.70 -4.69
N VAL A 87 10.10 -13.41 -4.27
CA VAL A 87 9.06 -12.86 -3.38
C VAL A 87 9.64 -12.50 -2.02
N ILE A 88 10.49 -13.36 -1.43
CA ILE A 88 11.21 -13.09 -0.18
C ILE A 88 12.10 -11.87 -0.36
N THR A 89 12.92 -11.84 -1.39
CA THR A 89 13.84 -10.73 -1.67
C THR A 89 13.11 -9.39 -1.78
N LEU A 90 12.04 -9.30 -2.58
CA LEU A 90 11.30 -8.06 -2.78
C LEU A 90 10.43 -7.67 -1.58
N GLY A 91 9.74 -8.64 -0.97
CA GLY A 91 8.89 -8.40 0.19
C GLY A 91 9.70 -7.91 1.38
N TRP A 92 10.82 -8.57 1.69
CA TRP A 92 11.69 -8.14 2.78
C TRP A 92 12.41 -6.83 2.49
N TRP A 93 12.82 -6.58 1.25
CA TRP A 93 13.36 -5.28 0.87
C TRP A 93 12.36 -4.15 1.13
N LYS A 94 11.09 -4.31 0.71
CA LYS A 94 10.05 -3.30 0.96
C LYS A 94 9.76 -3.15 2.45
N MET A 95 9.72 -4.24 3.21
CA MET A 95 9.54 -4.21 4.66
C MET A 95 10.67 -3.45 5.35
N LEU A 96 11.92 -3.73 4.99
CA LEU A 96 13.10 -3.07 5.57
C LEU A 96 13.14 -1.58 5.22
N GLN A 97 12.73 -1.20 4.01
CA GLN A 97 12.59 0.21 3.67
C GLN A 97 11.51 0.90 4.51
N ALA A 98 10.37 0.22 4.73
CA ALA A 98 9.25 0.79 5.49
C ALA A 98 9.54 0.88 7.00
N SER A 99 10.44 0.05 7.54
CA SER A 99 10.77 0.09 8.97
C SER A 99 11.63 1.29 9.36
N GLY A 100 12.29 1.95 8.40
CA GLY A 100 13.21 3.05 8.66
C GLY A 100 14.52 2.64 9.35
N LEU A 101 14.70 1.33 9.63
CA LEU A 101 15.88 0.74 10.27
C LEU A 101 16.33 1.49 11.53
N PRO A 102 15.45 1.63 12.56
CA PRO A 102 15.83 2.18 13.86
C PRO A 102 17.05 1.46 14.44
N ALA A 103 17.96 2.26 15.02
CA ALA A 103 19.18 1.79 15.69
C ALA A 103 19.56 2.74 16.83
N LEU A 104 20.30 2.24 17.81
CA LEU A 104 20.82 3.05 18.90
C LEU A 104 21.88 4.02 18.37
N LEU A 105 21.77 5.31 18.74
CA LEU A 105 22.69 6.35 18.28
C LEU A 105 24.15 5.99 18.61
N ASP A 106 24.41 5.44 19.79
CA ASP A 106 25.77 5.06 20.19
C ASP A 106 26.36 3.97 19.28
N GLU A 107 25.56 2.98 18.87
CA GLU A 107 26.01 1.93 17.94
C GLU A 107 26.31 2.48 16.55
N VAL A 108 25.47 3.40 16.07
CA VAL A 108 25.67 4.11 14.80
C VAL A 108 26.97 4.91 14.82
N LEU A 109 27.21 5.69 15.88
CA LEU A 109 28.43 6.49 16.03
C LEU A 109 29.68 5.60 16.20
N ASN A 110 29.58 4.49 16.94
CA ASN A 110 30.68 3.57 17.19
C ASN A 110 31.18 2.88 15.90
N GLU A 111 30.30 2.62 14.93
CA GLU A 111 30.70 2.12 13.60
C GLU A 111 31.17 3.22 12.63
N GLY A 112 31.18 4.48 13.08
CA GLY A 112 31.68 5.61 12.32
C GLY A 112 30.67 6.25 11.37
N PHE A 113 29.37 5.99 11.53
CA PHE A 113 28.33 6.71 10.80
C PHE A 113 27.94 8.00 11.54
N SER A 114 27.58 9.03 10.79
CA SER A 114 26.80 10.15 11.31
C SER A 114 25.30 9.78 11.23
N PRO A 115 24.41 10.45 11.99
CA PRO A 115 22.96 10.21 11.87
C PRO A 115 22.43 10.37 10.45
N GLU A 116 22.94 11.38 9.71
CA GLU A 116 22.57 11.61 8.32
C GLU A 116 23.09 10.49 7.40
N SER A 117 24.34 10.07 7.58
CA SER A 117 24.88 8.99 6.74
C SER A 117 24.23 7.65 7.06
N TRP A 118 23.81 7.41 8.31
CA TRP A 118 23.04 6.23 8.68
C TRP A 118 21.79 6.09 7.84
N THR A 119 20.93 7.11 7.76
CA THR A 119 19.68 7.04 7.00
C THR A 119 19.90 6.66 5.55
N ILE A 120 20.94 7.21 4.91
CA ILE A 120 21.23 6.92 3.50
C ILE A 120 21.79 5.50 3.34
N LYS A 121 22.75 5.13 4.19
CA LYS A 121 23.50 3.86 4.07
C LYS A 121 22.67 2.66 4.50
N SER A 122 21.88 2.79 5.56
CA SER A 122 20.97 1.75 6.02
C SER A 122 19.93 1.42 4.94
N MET A 123 19.29 2.44 4.36
CA MET A 123 18.32 2.28 3.28
C MET A 123 18.94 1.71 1.99
N GLY A 124 20.16 2.14 1.65
CA GLY A 124 20.92 1.61 0.52
C GLY A 124 21.42 0.17 0.73
N SER A 125 21.43 -0.32 1.97
CA SER A 125 21.77 -1.71 2.31
C SER A 125 20.56 -2.66 2.28
N CYS A 126 19.32 -2.16 2.32
CA CYS A 126 18.10 -3.00 2.32
C CYS A 126 18.07 -4.08 1.23
N PRO A 127 18.40 -3.80 -0.05
CA PRO A 127 18.38 -4.83 -1.09
C PRO A 127 19.30 -6.01 -0.77
N ARG A 128 20.48 -5.71 -0.21
CA ARG A 128 21.48 -6.74 0.13
C ARG A 128 21.08 -7.53 1.37
N LEU A 129 20.55 -6.86 2.40
CA LEU A 129 20.06 -7.54 3.60
C LEU A 129 18.92 -8.51 3.27
N ALA A 130 17.99 -8.10 2.40
CA ALA A 130 16.90 -8.95 1.92
C ALA A 130 17.40 -10.12 1.06
N LEU A 131 18.39 -9.88 0.18
CA LEU A 131 19.00 -10.94 -0.63
C LEU A 131 19.68 -12.00 0.25
N VAL A 132 20.44 -11.58 1.28
CA VAL A 132 21.10 -12.51 2.21
C VAL A 132 20.07 -13.40 2.91
N LEU A 133 18.95 -12.82 3.36
CA LEU A 133 17.87 -13.62 3.97
C LEU A 133 17.25 -14.61 2.96
N ALA A 134 17.02 -14.19 1.72
CA ALA A 134 16.46 -15.07 0.69
C ALA A 134 17.39 -16.24 0.35
N GLN A 135 18.71 -16.01 0.39
CA GLN A 135 19.75 -17.02 0.13
C GLN A 135 19.76 -18.17 1.14
N GLU A 136 19.23 -17.96 2.35
CA GLU A 136 19.06 -19.04 3.34
C GLU A 136 18.02 -20.10 2.88
N TRP A 137 17.09 -19.71 2.01
CA TRP A 137 15.92 -20.54 1.68
C TRP A 137 15.80 -20.89 0.20
N ALA A 138 16.63 -20.29 -0.67
CA ALA A 138 16.64 -20.57 -2.10
C ALA A 138 17.94 -20.11 -2.78
N ASP A 139 18.20 -20.65 -3.98
CA ASP A 139 19.30 -20.19 -4.84
C ASP A 139 18.88 -18.91 -5.58
N ILE A 140 19.41 -17.78 -5.12
CA ILE A 140 19.32 -16.48 -5.79
C ILE A 140 20.68 -15.79 -5.66
N ARG A 141 21.24 -15.29 -6.75
CA ARG A 141 22.60 -14.74 -6.75
C ARG A 141 22.59 -13.22 -6.67
N GLN A 142 21.61 -12.60 -7.31
CA GLN A 142 21.55 -11.16 -7.48
C GLN A 142 20.13 -10.62 -7.23
N PHE A 143 20.06 -9.43 -6.65
CA PHE A 143 18.79 -8.74 -6.43
C PHE A 143 18.05 -8.47 -7.75
N ASP A 144 18.79 -8.20 -8.84
CA ASP A 144 18.25 -7.95 -10.17
C ASP A 144 17.41 -9.11 -10.71
N GLU A 145 17.66 -10.35 -10.28
CA GLU A 145 16.82 -11.50 -10.64
C GLU A 145 15.39 -11.35 -10.09
N ALA A 146 15.28 -10.78 -8.88
CA ALA A 146 13.98 -10.48 -8.27
C ALA A 146 13.29 -9.31 -8.99
N VAL A 147 14.04 -8.28 -9.40
CA VAL A 147 13.51 -7.17 -10.22
C VAL A 147 12.96 -7.70 -11.55
N GLN A 148 13.70 -8.56 -12.25
CA GLN A 148 13.24 -9.20 -13.48
C GLN A 148 12.03 -10.10 -13.25
N PHE A 149 11.91 -10.73 -12.08
CA PHE A 149 10.70 -11.46 -11.72
C PHE A 149 9.50 -10.51 -11.59
N PHE A 150 9.65 -9.39 -10.89
CA PHE A 150 8.62 -8.36 -10.74
C PHE A 150 8.12 -7.81 -12.09
N GLU A 151 9.04 -7.50 -13.00
CA GLU A 151 8.71 -7.03 -14.35
C GLU A 151 7.98 -8.09 -15.20
N ARG A 152 8.27 -9.38 -14.97
CA ARG A 152 7.64 -10.50 -15.69
C ARG A 152 6.24 -10.87 -15.21
N LEU A 153 5.72 -10.27 -14.14
CA LEU A 153 4.34 -10.49 -13.69
C LEU A 153 3.28 -9.98 -14.69
N LYS A 154 3.70 -9.28 -15.76
CA LYS A 154 2.86 -8.71 -16.83
C LYS A 154 1.80 -7.74 -16.30
N ILE A 155 2.00 -7.18 -15.12
CA ILE A 155 1.12 -6.17 -14.51
C ILE A 155 1.49 -4.80 -15.11
N HIS A 156 0.48 -3.95 -15.31
CA HIS A 156 0.73 -2.57 -15.71
C HIS A 156 1.14 -1.78 -14.47
N TYR A 157 2.38 -1.32 -14.46
CA TYR A 157 2.93 -0.48 -13.41
C TYR A 157 2.93 0.99 -13.85
N THR A 158 2.62 1.87 -12.91
CA THR A 158 2.69 3.32 -13.10
C THR A 158 4.14 3.81 -13.16
N GLU A 159 5.05 3.11 -12.49
CA GLU A 159 6.47 3.43 -12.41
C GLU A 159 7.34 2.17 -12.51
N SER A 160 8.60 2.33 -12.93
CA SER A 160 9.59 1.24 -12.87
C SER A 160 10.12 1.09 -11.44
N LEU A 161 10.43 -0.14 -11.03
CA LEU A 161 11.07 -0.41 -9.75
C LEU A 161 12.44 0.30 -9.69
N SER A 162 12.54 1.38 -8.93
CA SER A 162 13.81 2.10 -8.71
C SER A 162 14.47 1.59 -7.44
N LEU A 163 15.74 1.16 -7.55
CA LEU A 163 16.53 0.76 -6.40
C LEU A 163 17.23 1.98 -5.78
N PRO A 164 17.31 2.05 -4.44
CA PRO A 164 18.12 3.07 -3.78
C PRO A 164 19.60 2.91 -4.19
N PRO A 165 20.41 3.98 -4.07
CA PRO A 165 21.83 3.93 -4.36
C PRO A 165 22.51 2.79 -3.59
N ILE A 166 23.19 1.91 -4.32
CA ILE A 166 23.84 0.73 -3.73
C ILE A 166 24.96 1.21 -2.79
N THR A 167 24.86 0.78 -1.55
CA THR A 167 25.87 1.03 -0.52
C THR A 167 27.02 0.04 -0.67
N SER A 168 28.25 0.45 -0.32
CA SER A 168 29.42 -0.44 -0.45
C SER A 168 29.27 -1.69 0.44
N LEU A 169 30.03 -2.75 0.12
CA LEU A 169 30.04 -3.97 0.93
C LEU A 169 30.49 -3.68 2.37
N GLU A 170 31.52 -2.85 2.54
CA GLU A 170 32.02 -2.48 3.86
C GLU A 170 30.94 -1.79 4.70
N GLU A 171 30.27 -0.79 4.12
CA GLU A 171 29.19 -0.07 4.79
C GLU A 171 28.00 -0.98 5.09
N THR A 172 27.65 -1.89 4.18
CA THR A 172 26.57 -2.85 4.43
C THR A 172 26.92 -3.80 5.58
N ASN A 173 28.17 -4.24 5.70
CA ASN A 173 28.60 -5.07 6.83
C ASN A 173 28.48 -4.34 8.17
N LYS A 174 28.74 -3.02 8.19
CA LYS A 174 28.53 -2.19 9.40
C LYS A 174 27.05 -2.07 9.74
N VAL A 175 26.19 -1.84 8.73
CA VAL A 175 24.73 -1.82 8.92
C VAL A 175 24.23 -3.17 9.44
N GLU A 176 24.70 -4.29 8.86
CA GLU A 176 24.36 -5.64 9.30
C GLU A 176 24.73 -5.88 10.77
N LYS A 177 25.89 -5.35 11.20
CA LYS A 177 26.36 -5.41 12.59
C LYS A 177 25.49 -4.60 13.54
N ILE A 178 25.20 -3.34 13.21
CA ILE A 178 24.35 -2.46 14.04
C ILE A 178 22.96 -3.06 14.20
N LEU A 179 22.36 -3.53 13.11
CA LEU A 179 21.02 -4.14 13.15
C LEU A 179 21.00 -5.56 13.72
N ARG A 180 22.16 -6.11 14.09
CA ARG A 180 22.33 -7.52 14.50
C ARG A 180 21.63 -8.47 13.52
N TRP A 181 21.73 -8.20 12.23
CA TRP A 181 20.90 -8.82 11.19
C TRP A 181 21.07 -10.34 11.12
N ARG A 182 22.29 -10.85 11.39
CA ARG A 182 22.53 -12.30 11.49
C ARG A 182 21.74 -12.97 12.60
N GLU A 183 21.49 -12.26 13.70
CA GLU A 183 20.67 -12.76 14.79
C GLU A 183 19.20 -12.75 14.40
N VAL A 184 18.74 -11.69 13.72
CA VAL A 184 17.39 -11.63 13.13
C VAL A 184 17.15 -12.81 12.20
N ILE A 185 18.08 -13.07 11.27
CA ILE A 185 17.97 -14.21 10.32
C ILE A 185 17.85 -15.55 11.06
N LYS A 186 18.54 -15.74 12.19
CA LYS A 186 18.48 -17.00 12.95
C LYS A 186 17.13 -17.26 13.61
N GLU A 187 16.41 -16.20 13.97
CA GLU A 187 15.06 -16.31 14.55
C GLU A 187 13.96 -16.41 13.47
N CYS A 188 14.32 -16.14 12.22
CA CYS A 188 13.41 -16.21 11.08
C CYS A 188 13.17 -17.65 10.64
N GLU A 189 12.08 -18.27 11.11
CA GLU A 189 11.59 -19.51 10.52
C GLU A 189 11.14 -19.30 9.07
N GLU A 190 11.41 -20.26 8.17
CA GLU A 190 11.03 -20.20 6.74
C GLU A 190 9.58 -19.77 6.53
N SER A 191 8.69 -20.27 7.39
CA SER A 191 7.26 -20.05 7.24
C SER A 191 6.83 -18.62 7.59
N THR A 192 7.46 -18.01 8.59
CA THR A 192 7.29 -16.59 8.93
C THR A 192 7.89 -15.71 7.85
N VAL A 193 9.07 -16.08 7.34
CA VAL A 193 9.74 -15.37 6.24
C VAL A 193 8.86 -15.30 5.01
N LYS A 194 8.29 -16.44 4.58
CA LYS A 194 7.38 -16.50 3.44
C LYS A 194 6.09 -15.72 3.68
N THR A 195 5.56 -15.76 4.89
CA THR A 195 4.36 -15.01 5.28
C THR A 195 4.58 -13.51 5.14
N LEU A 196 5.59 -12.96 5.84
CA LEU A 196 5.89 -11.53 5.81
C LEU A 196 6.26 -11.09 4.39
N ALA A 197 7.06 -11.88 3.69
CA ALA A 197 7.41 -11.65 2.30
C ALA A 197 6.18 -11.52 1.41
N PHE A 198 5.22 -12.44 1.53
CA PHE A 198 4.01 -12.42 0.71
C PHE A 198 3.20 -11.12 0.91
N PHE A 199 2.93 -10.73 2.15
CA PHE A 199 2.15 -9.53 2.43
C PHE A 199 2.84 -8.26 1.93
N TRP A 200 4.14 -8.11 2.19
CA TRP A 200 4.89 -6.94 1.72
C TRP A 200 5.10 -6.93 0.22
N PHE A 201 5.24 -8.09 -0.42
CA PHE A 201 5.30 -8.20 -1.87
C PHE A 201 3.96 -7.84 -2.52
N VAL A 202 2.84 -8.30 -1.97
CA VAL A 202 1.51 -7.87 -2.44
C VAL A 202 1.37 -6.36 -2.29
N PHE A 203 1.74 -5.79 -1.13
CA PHE A 203 1.72 -4.36 -0.92
C PHE A 203 2.55 -3.60 -1.97
N LEU A 204 3.79 -4.03 -2.21
CA LEU A 204 4.67 -3.47 -3.24
C LEU A 204 4.00 -3.50 -4.63
N VAL A 205 3.46 -4.65 -5.04
CA VAL A 205 2.83 -4.78 -6.37
C VAL A 205 1.62 -3.86 -6.51
N LEU A 206 0.79 -3.75 -5.46
CA LEU A 206 -0.40 -2.89 -5.48
C LEU A 206 -0.03 -1.40 -5.48
N GLU A 207 1.00 -1.00 -4.73
CA GLU A 207 1.55 0.35 -4.74
C GLU A 207 1.99 0.75 -6.16
N PHE A 208 2.84 -0.06 -6.79
CA PHE A 208 3.34 0.23 -8.15
C PHE A 208 2.25 0.16 -9.23
N ALA A 209 1.18 -0.59 -8.99
CA ALA A 209 0.03 -0.68 -9.90
C ALA A 209 -1.02 0.44 -9.68
N ASP A 210 -0.83 1.37 -8.74
CA ASP A 210 -1.84 2.35 -8.28
C ASP A 210 -3.17 1.69 -7.85
N LEU A 211 -3.05 0.59 -7.11
CA LEU A 211 -4.16 -0.22 -6.62
C LEU A 211 -4.29 -0.21 -5.09
N LEU A 212 -3.58 0.67 -4.39
CA LEU A 212 -3.80 0.85 -2.95
C LEU A 212 -5.24 1.29 -2.67
N PRO A 213 -5.83 0.87 -1.53
CA PRO A 213 -7.23 1.12 -1.25
C PRO A 213 -7.50 2.61 -0.98
N CYS A 214 -8.58 3.13 -1.56
CA CYS A 214 -9.04 4.52 -1.42
C CYS A 214 -10.31 4.68 -0.58
N SER A 215 -10.92 3.58 -0.13
CA SER A 215 -12.11 3.58 0.72
C SER A 215 -12.11 2.40 1.70
N ALA A 216 -12.89 2.50 2.78
CA ALA A 216 -13.02 1.43 3.77
C ALA A 216 -13.66 0.15 3.18
N GLU A 217 -14.60 0.29 2.25
CA GLU A 217 -15.22 -0.84 1.55
C GLU A 217 -14.19 -1.59 0.70
N TYR A 218 -13.35 -0.85 -0.02
CA TYR A 218 -12.26 -1.44 -0.77
C TYR A 218 -11.25 -2.12 0.18
N VAL A 219 -10.89 -1.52 1.31
CA VAL A 219 -10.01 -2.16 2.31
C VAL A 219 -10.55 -3.52 2.74
N ASN A 220 -11.85 -3.61 3.08
CA ASN A 220 -12.45 -4.87 3.55
C ASN A 220 -12.39 -5.97 2.48
N HIS A 221 -12.76 -5.66 1.24
CA HIS A 221 -12.68 -6.65 0.17
C HIS A 221 -11.24 -7.01 -0.20
N LEU A 222 -10.31 -6.06 -0.16
CA LEU A 222 -8.90 -6.32 -0.39
C LEU A 222 -8.37 -7.26 0.69
N TYR A 223 -8.69 -7.01 1.95
CA TYR A 223 -8.32 -7.83 3.09
C TYR A 223 -8.73 -9.29 2.89
N GLU A 224 -10.01 -9.54 2.57
CA GLU A 224 -10.52 -10.89 2.33
C GLU A 224 -9.78 -11.60 1.19
N ASN A 225 -9.53 -10.91 0.08
CA ASN A 225 -8.86 -11.49 -1.07
C ASN A 225 -7.39 -11.83 -0.77
N VAL A 226 -6.65 -10.90 -0.14
CA VAL A 226 -5.24 -11.10 0.20
C VAL A 226 -5.09 -12.26 1.18
N TRP A 227 -5.91 -12.32 2.22
CA TRP A 227 -5.90 -13.43 3.17
C TRP A 227 -6.26 -14.76 2.51
N GLY A 228 -7.31 -14.80 1.69
CA GLY A 228 -7.67 -16.03 0.98
C GLY A 228 -6.54 -16.55 0.08
N LYS A 229 -5.77 -15.65 -0.57
CA LYS A 229 -4.57 -16.06 -1.34
C LYS A 229 -3.42 -16.49 -0.43
N ALA A 230 -3.20 -15.82 0.70
CA ALA A 230 -2.17 -16.17 1.67
C ALA A 230 -2.41 -17.58 2.24
N GLU A 231 -3.64 -17.88 2.69
CA GLU A 231 -4.01 -19.18 3.23
C GLU A 231 -3.81 -20.31 2.20
N LEU A 232 -4.17 -20.05 0.93
CA LEU A 232 -3.98 -21.00 -0.17
C LEU A 232 -2.50 -21.28 -0.47
N LEU A 233 -1.67 -20.24 -0.52
CA LEU A 233 -0.24 -20.38 -0.83
C LEU A 233 0.56 -20.98 0.33
N LEU A 234 0.29 -20.51 1.55
CA LEU A 234 1.03 -20.90 2.75
C LEU A 234 0.48 -22.18 3.39
N LYS A 235 -0.72 -22.63 2.98
CA LYS A 235 -1.43 -23.80 3.52
C LYS A 235 -1.62 -23.72 5.04
N LYS A 236 -1.95 -22.52 5.53
CA LYS A 236 -2.18 -22.22 6.95
C LYS A 236 -3.43 -21.37 7.08
N SER A 237 -4.15 -21.50 8.18
CA SER A 237 -5.25 -20.59 8.50
C SER A 237 -4.71 -19.22 8.91
N GLN A 238 -5.51 -18.18 8.71
CA GLN A 238 -5.24 -16.82 9.16
C GLN A 238 -4.85 -16.78 10.64
N ALA A 239 -5.57 -17.49 11.51
CA ALA A 239 -5.26 -17.54 12.95
C ALA A 239 -3.86 -18.09 13.24
N LYS A 240 -3.44 -19.13 12.52
CA LYS A 240 -2.10 -19.70 12.67
C LYS A 240 -1.02 -18.75 12.16
N ILE A 241 -1.27 -18.10 11.03
CA ILE A 241 -0.37 -17.09 10.45
C ILE A 241 -0.17 -15.93 11.44
N LEU A 242 -1.26 -15.39 12.00
CA LEU A 242 -1.19 -14.30 12.99
C LEU A 242 -0.40 -14.71 14.22
N HIS A 243 -0.66 -15.92 14.76
CA HIS A 243 0.08 -16.43 15.92
C HIS A 243 1.59 -16.56 15.65
N GLU A 244 1.99 -16.99 14.45
CA GLU A 244 3.40 -17.09 14.07
C GLU A 244 4.08 -15.71 13.97
N ILE A 245 3.37 -14.71 13.43
CA ILE A 245 3.85 -13.32 13.39
C ILE A 245 3.99 -12.74 14.81
N GLU A 246 3.02 -13.00 15.68
CA GLU A 246 3.06 -12.57 17.10
C GLU A 246 4.24 -13.20 17.85
N ASN A 247 4.46 -14.50 17.69
CA ASN A 247 5.57 -15.21 18.31
C ASN A 247 6.92 -14.69 17.81
N PHE A 248 7.05 -14.46 16.49
CA PHE A 248 8.25 -13.86 15.90
C PHE A 248 8.51 -12.45 16.41
N THR A 249 7.47 -11.62 16.51
CA THR A 249 7.61 -10.25 17.02
C THR A 249 8.03 -10.27 18.49
N SER A 250 7.45 -11.17 19.28
CA SER A 250 7.79 -11.34 20.70
C SER A 250 9.24 -11.79 20.88
N SER A 251 9.73 -12.74 20.07
CA SER A 251 11.11 -13.22 20.16
C SER A 251 12.14 -12.15 19.81
N LEU A 252 11.82 -11.24 18.88
CA LEU A 252 12.67 -10.08 18.58
C LEU A 252 12.70 -9.08 19.74
N ILE A 253 11.55 -8.79 20.36
CA ILE A 253 11.45 -7.89 21.51
C ILE A 253 12.24 -8.44 22.71
N ASP A 254 12.08 -9.73 23.02
CA ASP A 254 12.75 -10.39 24.16
C ASP A 254 14.28 -10.37 24.05
N ARG A 255 14.83 -10.18 22.84
CA ARG A 255 16.27 -10.10 22.57
C ARG A 255 16.82 -8.67 22.52
N GLU A 256 15.99 -7.70 22.91
CA GLU A 256 16.26 -6.27 22.81
C GLU A 256 16.59 -5.83 21.37
N ILE A 257 16.15 -6.59 20.37
CA ILE A 257 16.12 -6.14 18.97
C ILE A 257 14.91 -5.22 18.85
N THR A 258 15.03 -4.07 19.52
CA THR A 258 13.97 -3.08 19.62
C THR A 258 14.04 -2.18 18.40
N TRP A 259 13.14 -2.44 17.47
CA TRP A 259 12.78 -1.48 16.43
C TRP A 259 11.98 -0.38 17.13
N VAL A 260 12.68 0.60 17.70
CA VAL A 260 12.02 1.71 18.39
C VAL A 260 11.11 2.40 17.37
N PRO A 261 9.79 2.48 17.61
CA PRO A 261 8.91 3.24 16.73
C PRO A 261 9.31 4.71 16.84
N GLY A 262 9.58 5.33 15.69
CA GLY A 262 9.70 6.79 15.56
C GLY A 262 8.35 7.47 15.72
#